data_AF-A0A059ED25-F1
#
_entry.id   AF-A0A059ED25-F1
#
_cell.length_a   1.000
_cell.length_b   1.000
_cell.length_c   1.000
_cell.angle_alpha   90.00
_cell.angle_beta   90.00
_cell.angle_gamma   90.00
#
_symmetry.space_group_name_H-M   'P 1'
#
loop_
_entity.id
_entity.type
_entity.pdbx_description
1 polymer ?
#
loop_
_entity_poly.entity_id
_entity_poly.type
_entity_poly.pdbx_seq_one_letter_code
_entity_poly.pdbx_strand_id
1 'polypeptide(L)'
;MISQTTSNPCSISQWAAVEALNGPQDFLPARRAVYQQRRDMVVAGLNAAEGITCPTPEGAFYVYPSCAGVIGKTSPSGKVIESDKDFAAELLEQEKVAIVFGEAFGLSPAFRVSYATSTEALQEALTRIQRFCANLT
;
A
#
# COMPACT_ATOMS: atom_id res chain seq x y z
N MET A 1 19.91 -12.33 24.73
CA MET A 1 19.00 -13.38 24.24
C MET A 1 19.23 -13.78 22.78
N ILE A 2 19.56 -12.87 21.85
CA ILE A 2 19.76 -13.21 20.41
C ILE A 2 20.83 -14.29 20.17
N SER A 3 21.90 -14.34 20.97
CA SER A 3 22.97 -15.36 20.88
C SER A 3 22.51 -16.80 21.09
N GLN A 4 21.36 -17.03 21.74
CA GLN A 4 20.79 -18.38 21.97
C GLN A 4 19.51 -18.63 21.16
N THR A 5 19.23 -17.77 20.17
CA THR A 5 18.04 -17.89 19.31
C THR A 5 18.44 -18.09 17.85
N THR A 6 19.36 -17.28 17.34
CA THR A 6 19.75 -17.31 15.92
C THR A 6 21.26 -17.43 15.71
N SER A 7 22.06 -17.30 16.76
CA SER A 7 23.52 -17.17 16.68
C SER A 7 23.93 -16.03 15.74
N ASN A 8 24.56 -16.32 14.60
CA ASN A 8 25.02 -15.34 13.63
C ASN A 8 24.10 -15.31 12.38
N PRO A 9 23.86 -14.14 11.77
CA PRO A 9 23.15 -14.07 10.50
C PRO A 9 23.93 -14.76 9.39
N CYS A 10 23.26 -15.10 8.28
CA CYS A 10 23.87 -15.77 7.13
C CYS A 10 25.17 -15.08 6.68
N SER A 11 26.29 -15.81 6.70
CA SER A 11 27.62 -15.27 6.37
C SER A 11 27.69 -14.71 4.95
N ILE A 12 26.96 -15.32 3.99
CA ILE A 12 26.87 -14.82 2.61
C ILE A 12 26.16 -13.46 2.57
N SER A 13 25.05 -13.30 3.31
CA SER A 13 24.35 -12.01 3.41
C SER A 13 25.19 -10.94 4.10
N GLN A 14 26.02 -11.31 5.07
CA GLN A 14 26.95 -10.38 5.72
C GLN A 14 27.97 -9.81 4.72
N TRP A 15 28.62 -10.67 3.93
CA TRP A 15 29.56 -10.21 2.89
C TRP A 15 28.88 -9.39 1.79
N ALA A 16 27.65 -9.74 1.39
CA ALA A 16 26.86 -8.92 0.48
C ALA A 16 26.52 -7.53 1.07
N ALA A 17 26.23 -7.45 2.37
CA ALA A 17 25.95 -6.19 3.05
C ALA A 17 27.19 -5.29 3.15
N VAL A 18 28.39 -5.86 3.31
CA VAL A 18 29.66 -5.10 3.27
C VAL A 18 29.81 -4.37 1.94
N GLU A 19 29.60 -5.06 0.82
CA GLU A 19 29.65 -4.44 -0.50
C GLU A 19 28.51 -3.43 -0.69
N ALA A 20 27.29 -3.76 -0.26
CA ALA A 20 26.16 -2.84 -0.36
C ALA A 20 26.37 -1.51 0.38
N LEU A 21 27.16 -1.50 1.47
CA LEU A 21 27.47 -0.29 2.25
C LEU A 21 28.69 0.47 1.72
N ASN A 22 29.76 -0.24 1.32
CA ASN A 22 31.04 0.37 0.97
C ASN A 22 31.22 0.60 -0.55
N GLY A 23 30.42 -0.08 -1.37
CA GLY A 23 30.45 0.03 -2.83
C GLY A 23 29.69 1.25 -3.36
N PRO A 24 29.59 1.39 -4.70
CA PRO A 24 28.92 2.51 -5.34
C PRO A 24 27.45 2.65 -4.94
N GLN A 25 27.00 3.88 -4.69
CA GLN A 25 25.63 4.20 -4.23
C GLN A 25 24.78 4.90 -5.31
N ASP A 26 25.33 5.03 -6.52
CA ASP A 26 24.82 5.83 -7.64
C ASP A 26 23.48 5.33 -8.16
N PHE A 27 23.10 4.10 -7.81
CA PHE A 27 21.79 3.52 -8.14
C PHE A 27 20.64 4.11 -7.30
N LEU A 28 20.93 4.70 -6.13
CA LEU A 28 19.90 5.17 -5.20
C LEU A 28 19.07 6.35 -5.75
N PRO A 29 19.64 7.39 -6.38
CA PRO A 29 18.85 8.48 -6.96
C PRO A 29 17.84 8.02 -8.01
N ALA A 30 18.24 7.12 -8.92
CA ALA A 30 17.35 6.59 -9.95
C ALA A 30 16.20 5.77 -9.33
N ARG A 31 16.49 4.92 -8.34
CA ARG A 31 15.45 4.18 -7.62
C ARG A 31 14.50 5.12 -6.85
N ARG A 32 15.04 6.14 -6.18
CA ARG A 32 14.25 7.15 -5.47
C ARG A 32 13.27 7.85 -6.42
N ALA A 33 13.74 8.27 -7.60
CA ALA A 33 12.89 8.92 -8.60
C ALA A 33 11.73 8.02 -9.05
N VAL A 34 11.99 6.73 -9.30
CA VAL A 34 10.95 5.76 -9.66
C VAL A 34 9.91 5.59 -8.55
N TYR A 35 10.35 5.46 -7.29
CA TYR A 35 9.43 5.35 -6.15
C TYR A 35 8.62 6.64 -5.92
N GLN A 36 9.22 7.80 -6.12
CA GLN A 36 8.53 9.08 -6.03
C GLN A 36 7.47 9.22 -7.12
N GLN A 37 7.79 8.88 -8.37
CA GLN A 37 6.81 8.88 -9.48
C GLN A 37 5.62 7.96 -9.17
N ARG A 38 5.88 6.75 -8.66
CA ARG A 38 4.83 5.80 -8.26
C ARG A 38 4.01 6.32 -7.09
N ARG A 39 4.64 6.93 -6.07
CA ARG A 39 3.95 7.58 -4.96
C ARG A 39 2.98 8.64 -5.46
N ASP A 40 3.47 9.57 -6.29
CA ASP A 40 2.68 10.71 -6.76
C ASP A 40 1.48 10.24 -7.58
N MET A 41 1.68 9.23 -8.45
CA MET A 41 0.61 8.59 -9.21
C MET A 41 -0.42 7.90 -8.30
N VAL A 42 0.02 7.13 -7.30
CA VAL A 42 -0.87 6.41 -6.39
C VAL A 42 -1.66 7.37 -5.51
N VAL A 43 -1.03 8.41 -4.97
CA VAL A 43 -1.71 9.43 -4.17
C VAL A 43 -2.76 10.15 -5.01
N ALA A 44 -2.42 10.56 -6.24
CA ALA A 44 -3.38 11.22 -7.14
C ALA A 44 -4.54 10.29 -7.51
N GLY A 45 -4.26 9.04 -7.87
CA GLY A 45 -5.29 8.06 -8.24
C GLY A 45 -6.23 7.70 -7.08
N LEU A 46 -5.71 7.58 -5.86
CA LEU A 46 -6.54 7.31 -4.68
C LEU A 46 -7.39 8.53 -4.29
N ASN A 47 -6.86 9.75 -4.40
CA ASN A 47 -7.64 10.97 -4.15
C ASN A 47 -8.71 11.24 -5.21
N ALA A 48 -8.62 10.59 -6.38
CA ALA A 48 -9.67 10.62 -7.39
C ALA A 48 -10.78 9.57 -7.15
N ALA A 49 -10.58 8.62 -6.23
CA ALA A 49 -11.60 7.64 -5.85
C ALA A 49 -12.59 8.26 -4.85
N GLU A 50 -13.89 8.08 -5.08
CA GLU A 50 -14.93 8.66 -4.23
C GLU A 50 -14.87 8.12 -2.79
N GLY A 51 -14.90 9.03 -1.81
CA GLY A 51 -14.88 8.66 -0.38
C GLY A 51 -13.50 8.25 0.16
N ILE A 52 -12.45 8.36 -0.65
CA ILE A 52 -11.06 8.09 -0.25
C ILE A 52 -10.31 9.42 -0.08
N THR A 53 -9.43 9.50 0.92
CA THR A 53 -8.53 10.64 1.11
C THR A 53 -7.13 10.13 1.42
N CYS A 54 -6.16 10.45 0.56
CA CYS A 54 -4.80 9.96 0.65
C CYS A 54 -3.80 11.11 0.89
N PRO A 55 -3.16 11.18 2.07
CA PRO A 55 -2.05 12.09 2.28
C PRO A 55 -0.83 11.66 1.47
N THR A 56 0.04 12.61 1.12
CA THR A 56 1.32 12.34 0.47
C THR A 56 2.37 11.94 1.50
N PRO A 57 2.94 10.72 1.43
CA PRO A 57 3.98 10.32 2.36
C PRO A 57 5.35 10.93 1.99
N GLU A 58 6.16 11.21 3.00
CA GLU A 58 7.51 11.77 2.82
C GLU A 58 8.58 10.71 2.53
N GLY A 59 8.29 9.43 2.78
CA GLY A 59 9.24 8.33 2.59
C GLY A 59 8.60 6.93 2.66
N ALA A 60 9.46 5.92 2.78
CA ALA A 60 9.12 4.50 2.59
C ALA A 60 8.52 4.22 1.20
N PHE A 61 7.73 3.16 1.08
CA PHE A 61 7.03 2.79 -0.15
C PHE A 61 5.55 2.41 0.08
N TYR A 62 4.93 3.07 1.07
CA TYR A 62 3.53 2.87 1.44
C TYR A 62 2.76 4.18 1.44
N VAL A 63 1.50 4.14 1.01
CA VAL A 63 0.50 5.18 1.33
C VAL A 63 -0.48 4.64 2.36
N TYR A 64 -1.06 5.55 3.13
CA TYR A 64 -2.05 5.22 4.17
C TYR A 64 -3.32 6.09 4.02
N PRO A 65 -4.09 5.88 2.94
CA PRO A 65 -5.36 6.56 2.72
C PRO A 65 -6.40 6.24 3.80
N SER A 66 -7.23 7.23 4.12
CA SER A 66 -8.48 7.02 4.83
C SER A 66 -9.58 6.59 3.86
N CYS A 67 -10.41 5.64 4.31
CA CYS A 67 -11.65 5.22 3.65
C CYS A 67 -12.89 5.69 4.44
N ALA A 68 -12.77 6.71 5.30
CA ALA A 68 -13.88 7.19 6.12
C ALA A 68 -15.13 7.56 5.30
N GLY A 69 -14.95 8.08 4.07
CA GLY A 69 -16.06 8.50 3.21
C GLY A 69 -16.84 7.35 2.56
N VAL A 70 -16.42 6.10 2.73
CA VAL A 70 -17.14 4.91 2.25
C VAL A 70 -17.77 4.08 3.37
N ILE A 71 -17.50 4.42 4.63
CA ILE A 71 -18.08 3.72 5.78
C ILE A 71 -19.59 3.99 5.81
N GLY A 72 -20.38 2.92 5.98
CA GLY A 72 -21.84 2.93 5.93
C GLY A 72 -22.44 2.76 4.54
N LYS A 73 -21.62 2.80 3.46
CA LYS A 73 -22.10 2.49 2.11
C LYS A 73 -22.24 0.98 1.91
N THR A 74 -23.05 0.61 0.92
CA THR A 74 -23.29 -0.79 0.52
C THR A 74 -22.46 -1.13 -0.72
N SER A 75 -21.75 -2.25 -0.67
CA SER A 75 -20.97 -2.77 -1.79
C SER A 75 -21.88 -3.43 -2.85
N PRO A 76 -21.36 -3.68 -4.07
CA PRO A 76 -22.10 -4.40 -5.11
C PRO A 76 -22.55 -5.83 -4.71
N SER A 77 -21.93 -6.42 -3.69
CA SER A 77 -22.34 -7.73 -3.16
C SER A 77 -23.58 -7.65 -2.26
N GLY A 78 -24.01 -6.43 -1.90
CA GLY A 78 -25.08 -6.16 -0.92
C GLY A 78 -24.56 -6.03 0.51
N LYS A 79 -23.25 -6.11 0.75
CA LYS A 79 -22.67 -5.97 2.09
C LYS A 79 -22.47 -4.49 2.46
N VAL A 80 -22.88 -4.11 3.67
CA VAL A 80 -22.57 -2.78 4.23
C VAL A 80 -21.12 -2.74 4.70
N ILE A 81 -20.42 -1.66 4.36
CA ILE A 81 -19.03 -1.41 4.76
C ILE A 81 -19.04 -0.76 6.16
N GLU A 82 -18.97 -1.57 7.21
CA GLU A 82 -18.98 -1.09 8.59
C GLU A 82 -17.58 -0.73 9.11
N SER A 83 -16.54 -1.28 8.48
CA SER A 83 -15.14 -1.11 8.88
C SER A 83 -14.19 -1.04 7.69
N ASP A 84 -12.95 -0.60 7.94
CA ASP A 84 -11.89 -0.66 6.93
C ASP A 84 -11.50 -2.10 6.55
N LYS A 85 -11.72 -3.07 7.47
CA LYS A 85 -11.61 -4.50 7.20
C LYS A 85 -12.67 -4.99 6.22
N ASP A 86 -13.91 -4.52 6.34
CA ASP A 86 -14.96 -4.83 5.38
C ASP A 86 -14.64 -4.23 4.01
N PHE A 87 -14.17 -2.99 3.97
CA PHE A 87 -13.73 -2.35 2.73
C PHE A 87 -12.63 -3.17 2.05
N ALA A 88 -11.59 -3.58 2.81
CA ALA A 88 -10.50 -4.37 2.27
C ALA A 88 -10.95 -5.75 1.76
N ALA A 89 -11.85 -6.42 2.47
CA ALA A 89 -12.38 -7.72 2.08
C ALA A 89 -13.26 -7.62 0.82
N GLU A 90 -14.15 -6.63 0.76
CA GLU A 90 -15.03 -6.43 -0.39
C GLU A 90 -14.26 -6.00 -1.64
N LEU A 91 -13.28 -5.11 -1.49
CA LEU A 91 -12.39 -4.74 -2.60
C LEU A 91 -11.62 -5.95 -3.12
N LEU A 92 -11.11 -6.82 -2.23
CA LEU A 92 -10.45 -8.05 -2.63
C LEU A 92 -11.41 -8.99 -3.38
N GLU A 93 -12.63 -9.17 -2.87
CA GLU A 93 -13.55 -10.12 -3.49
C GLU A 93 -14.08 -9.62 -4.84
N GLN A 94 -14.47 -8.36 -4.93
CA GLN A 94 -15.10 -7.80 -6.14
C GLN A 94 -14.09 -7.41 -7.21
N GLU A 95 -12.93 -6.88 -6.81
CA GLU A 95 -11.96 -6.30 -7.75
C GLU A 95 -10.62 -7.05 -7.80
N LYS A 96 -10.42 -8.04 -6.94
CA LYS A 96 -9.17 -8.80 -6.82
C LYS A 96 -7.95 -7.89 -6.52
N VAL A 97 -8.17 -6.84 -5.73
CA VAL A 97 -7.11 -5.93 -5.23
C VAL A 97 -6.90 -6.16 -3.73
N ALA A 98 -5.74 -6.70 -3.37
CA ALA A 98 -5.38 -6.95 -1.97
C ALA A 98 -4.74 -5.70 -1.33
N ILE A 99 -5.37 -5.21 -0.26
CA ILE A 99 -4.87 -4.14 0.61
C ILE A 99 -4.89 -4.61 2.07
N VAL A 100 -4.14 -3.94 2.94
CA VAL A 100 -4.16 -4.24 4.38
C VAL A 100 -4.97 -3.16 5.08
N PHE A 101 -6.05 -3.54 5.75
CA PHE A 101 -6.90 -2.63 6.52
C PHE A 101 -6.16 -1.97 7.69
N GLY A 102 -6.62 -0.81 8.11
CA GLY A 102 -5.95 0.09 9.03
C GLY A 102 -5.92 -0.42 10.47
N GLU A 103 -6.98 -1.11 10.90
CA GLU A 103 -7.07 -1.72 12.25
C GLU A 103 -5.87 -2.62 12.56
N ALA A 104 -5.32 -3.33 11.56
CA ALA A 104 -4.12 -4.15 11.71
C ALA A 104 -2.85 -3.35 12.10
N PHE A 105 -2.87 -2.03 11.94
CA PHE A 105 -1.83 -1.08 12.34
C PHE A 105 -2.25 -0.19 13.51
N GLY A 106 -3.44 -0.39 14.07
CA GLY A 106 -3.97 0.37 15.21
C GLY A 106 -4.58 1.73 14.87
N LEU A 107 -4.89 2.02 13.59
CA LEU A 107 -5.51 3.28 13.18
C LEU A 107 -6.56 3.06 12.09
N SER A 108 -7.81 3.39 12.38
CA SER A 108 -8.97 3.21 11.48
C SER A 108 -9.80 4.49 11.40
N PRO A 109 -10.62 4.68 10.34
CA PRO A 109 -10.75 3.84 9.14
C PRO A 109 -9.73 4.23 8.06
N ALA A 110 -8.80 3.32 7.77
CA ALA A 110 -7.74 3.53 6.79
C ALA A 110 -7.29 2.21 6.16
N PHE A 111 -6.42 2.27 5.17
CA PHE A 111 -5.78 1.07 4.63
C PHE A 111 -4.39 1.39 4.10
N ARG A 112 -3.54 0.37 3.99
CA ARG A 112 -2.18 0.48 3.49
C ARG A 112 -2.05 -0.10 2.09
N VAL A 113 -1.47 0.68 1.18
CA VAL A 113 -1.09 0.22 -0.17
C VAL A 113 0.43 0.29 -0.30
N SER A 114 1.05 -0.81 -0.74
CA SER A 114 2.45 -0.84 -1.14
C SER A 114 2.57 -0.44 -2.60
N TYR A 115 3.40 0.55 -2.91
CA TYR A 115 3.73 0.94 -4.29
C TYR A 115 5.10 0.42 -4.76
N ALA A 116 5.62 -0.60 -4.07
CA ALA A 116 6.81 -1.36 -4.46
C ALA A 116 6.47 -2.49 -5.46
N THR A 117 5.88 -2.12 -6.59
CA THR A 117 5.57 -3.03 -7.71
C THR A 117 5.68 -2.28 -9.05
N SER A 118 5.29 -2.89 -10.17
CA SER A 118 5.33 -2.23 -11.48
C SER A 118 4.32 -1.09 -11.58
N THR A 119 4.60 -0.10 -12.44
CA THR A 119 3.72 1.06 -12.63
C THR A 119 2.38 0.63 -13.24
N GLU A 120 2.40 -0.37 -14.11
CA GLU A 120 1.24 -0.94 -14.81
C GLU A 120 0.30 -1.63 -13.82
N ALA A 121 0.84 -2.43 -12.89
CA ALA A 121 0.06 -3.07 -11.85
C ALA A 121 -0.60 -2.04 -10.93
N LEU A 122 0.07 -0.93 -10.64
CA LEU A 122 -0.50 0.17 -9.86
C LEU A 122 -1.62 0.89 -10.60
N GLN A 123 -1.46 1.19 -11.89
CA GLN A 123 -2.51 1.82 -12.70
C GLN A 123 -3.78 0.97 -12.77
N GLU A 124 -3.61 -0.34 -12.99
CA GLU A 124 -4.73 -1.28 -12.99
C GLU A 124 -5.41 -1.33 -11.62
N ALA A 125 -4.64 -1.44 -10.53
CA ALA A 125 -5.20 -1.44 -9.17
C ALA A 125 -5.96 -0.15 -8.85
N LEU A 126 -5.44 1.02 -9.23
CA LEU A 126 -6.10 2.31 -9.05
C LEU A 126 -7.42 2.39 -9.83
N THR A 127 -7.43 1.93 -11.08
CA THR A 127 -8.64 1.89 -11.91
C THR A 127 -9.72 1.03 -11.25
N ARG A 128 -9.34 -0.12 -10.71
CA ARG A 128 -10.27 -1.01 -9.99
C ARG A 128 -10.76 -0.43 -8.68
N ILE A 129 -9.89 0.21 -7.90
CA ILE A 129 -10.29 0.89 -6.66
C ILE A 129 -11.30 2.01 -6.95
N GLN A 130 -11.04 2.84 -7.96
CA GLN A 130 -11.95 3.91 -8.37
C GLN A 130 -13.30 3.33 -8.80
N ARG A 131 -13.30 2.28 -9.63
CA ARG A 131 -14.53 1.58 -10.04
C ARG A 131 -15.31 1.03 -8.86
N PHE A 132 -14.65 0.37 -7.91
CA PHE A 132 -15.29 -0.14 -6.70
C PHE A 132 -15.96 0.99 -5.92
N CYS A 133 -15.22 2.06 -5.63
CA CYS A 133 -15.72 3.19 -4.85
C CYS A 133 -16.91 3.90 -5.51
N ALA A 134 -16.89 4.03 -6.84
CA ALA A 134 -17.98 4.63 -7.62
C ALA A 134 -19.26 3.76 -7.64
N ASN A 135 -19.14 2.46 -7.41
CA ASN A 135 -20.29 1.53 -7.37
C ASN A 135 -20.85 1.32 -5.97
N LEU A 136 -20.36 2.06 -4.96
CA LEU A 136 -20.90 2.01 -3.60
C LEU A 136 -22.14 2.89 -3.47
N THR A 137 -23.22 2.35 -2.91
CA THR A 137 -24.50 3.04 -2.71
C THR A 137 -24.79 3.37 -1.27
#